data_AF-A0A833UDQ6-F1
#
_entry.id   AF-A0A833UDQ6-F1
#
_cell.length_a   1.000
_cell.length_b   1.000
_cell.length_c   1.000
_cell.angle_alpha   90.00
_cell.angle_beta   90.00
_cell.angle_gamma   90.00
#
_symmetry.space_group_name_H-M   'P 1'
#
loop_
_entity.id
_entity.type
_entity.pdbx_description
1 polymer ?
#
loop_
_entity_poly.entity_id
_entity_poly.type
_entity_poly.pdbx_seq_one_letter_code
_entity_poly.pdbx_strand_id
1 'polypeptide(L)'
;MASVMFAQSAAITRGRDEVYVVAVPLRATKGPAQLLMSAAYSLNLWDLQHFMVLIKPSSPLPSSQAVVFDFQPQDPENIYVALDVISGRAVPGVILMRKLKNLPTRKCWYVGSLPVDAVDIACNFNKSWETDLRVGQHDCRDYTNGLVEYLTGQKDVLECLRSSTGGLG
;
A
#
# COMPACT_ATOMS: atom_id res chain seq x y z
N MET A 1 -6.39 -33.50 0.60
CA MET A 1 -6.47 -32.21 1.32
C MET A 1 -6.95 -31.17 0.32
N ALA A 2 -8.06 -30.49 0.61
CA ALA A 2 -8.79 -29.68 -0.36
C ALA A 2 -8.00 -28.43 -0.75
N SER A 3 -7.71 -28.30 -2.04
CA SER A 3 -7.16 -27.10 -2.65
C SER A 3 -8.28 -26.07 -2.77
N VAL A 4 -8.26 -25.04 -1.91
CA VAL A 4 -9.19 -23.93 -2.03
C VAL A 4 -8.69 -23.03 -3.16
N MET A 5 -9.24 -23.23 -4.35
CA MET A 5 -9.03 -22.37 -5.51
C MET A 5 -9.77 -21.05 -5.27
N PHE A 6 -9.03 -19.98 -4.99
CA PHE A 6 -9.60 -18.62 -5.03
C PHE A 6 -9.72 -18.17 -6.49
N ALA A 7 -10.74 -18.68 -7.16
CA ALA A 7 -11.29 -18.03 -8.35
C ALA A 7 -12.58 -17.30 -7.91
N GLN A 8 -12.45 -16.20 -7.18
CA GLN A 8 -13.57 -15.26 -7.10
C GLN A 8 -13.51 -14.39 -8.35
N SER A 9 -14.36 -14.73 -9.33
CA SER A 9 -14.80 -13.76 -10.31
C SER A 9 -15.28 -12.52 -9.55
N ALA A 10 -14.57 -11.42 -9.71
CA ALA A 10 -14.99 -10.12 -9.20
C ALA A 10 -16.28 -9.73 -9.90
N ALA A 11 -17.42 -10.16 -9.36
CA ALA A 11 -18.69 -9.51 -9.64
C ALA A 11 -18.54 -8.09 -9.08
N ILE A 12 -18.25 -7.14 -9.97
CA ILE A 12 -18.27 -5.71 -9.65
C ILE A 12 -19.70 -5.39 -9.21
N THR A 13 -19.94 -5.42 -7.89
CA THR A 13 -21.23 -5.08 -7.32
C THR A 13 -21.43 -3.58 -7.46
N ARG A 14 -22.30 -3.19 -8.39
CA ARG A 14 -22.68 -1.79 -8.66
C ARG A 14 -23.10 -1.10 -7.36
N GLY A 15 -22.48 0.02 -7.03
CA GLY A 15 -22.80 0.82 -5.82
C GLY A 15 -21.95 0.53 -4.57
N ARG A 16 -20.79 -0.11 -4.72
CA ARG A 16 -19.85 -0.38 -3.62
C ARG A 16 -18.48 0.21 -3.90
N ASP A 17 -17.84 0.76 -2.88
CA ASP A 17 -16.50 1.32 -3.00
C ASP A 17 -15.49 0.17 -3.08
N GLU A 18 -14.65 0.20 -4.11
CA GLU A 18 -13.67 -0.85 -4.41
C GLU A 18 -12.33 -0.52 -3.73
N VAL A 19 -11.70 -1.52 -3.13
CA VAL A 19 -10.41 -1.43 -2.44
C VAL A 19 -9.37 -2.24 -3.20
N TYR A 20 -8.25 -1.59 -3.46
CA TYR A 20 -7.10 -2.15 -4.16
C TYR A 20 -5.85 -1.97 -3.32
N VAL A 21 -4.91 -2.91 -3.45
CA VAL A 21 -3.52 -2.72 -3.03
C VAL A 21 -2.70 -2.44 -4.26
N VAL A 22 -1.83 -1.43 -4.17
CA VAL A 22 -0.91 -1.07 -5.24
C VAL A 22 0.52 -1.11 -4.72
N ALA A 23 1.44 -1.54 -5.58
CA ALA A 23 2.86 -1.57 -5.24
C ALA A 23 3.67 -0.82 -6.30
N VAL A 24 4.49 0.12 -5.84
CA VAL A 24 5.46 0.81 -6.69
C VAL A 24 6.86 0.38 -6.27
N PRO A 25 7.81 0.23 -7.22
CA PRO A 25 9.20 0.11 -6.81
C PRO A 25 9.57 1.39 -6.05
N LEU A 26 10.23 1.25 -4.90
CA LEU A 26 10.92 2.38 -4.30
C LEU A 26 11.81 2.99 -5.40
N ARG A 27 11.76 4.30 -5.60
CA ARG A 27 12.65 5.02 -6.52
C ARG A 27 13.53 5.90 -5.67
N ALA A 28 14.84 5.72 -5.76
CA ALA A 28 15.77 6.66 -5.14
C ALA A 28 15.64 8.03 -5.81
N THR A 29 15.63 9.09 -5.01
CA THR A 29 15.85 10.45 -5.51
C THR A 29 17.29 10.55 -6.03
N LYS A 30 17.49 11.38 -7.07
CA LYS A 30 18.79 11.51 -7.75
C LYS A 30 19.86 11.97 -6.74
N GLY A 31 20.98 11.24 -6.62
CA GLY A 31 22.11 11.65 -5.77
C GLY A 31 22.80 10.49 -5.03
N PRO A 32 23.67 10.77 -4.05
CA PRO A 32 24.40 9.75 -3.29
C PRO A 32 23.51 8.73 -2.56
N ALA A 33 22.28 9.13 -2.20
CA ALA A 33 21.25 8.23 -1.65
C ALA A 33 20.86 7.09 -2.61
N GLN A 34 21.03 7.28 -3.93
CA GLN A 34 20.85 6.23 -4.94
C GLN A 34 21.86 5.09 -4.80
N LEU A 35 23.10 5.38 -4.37
CA LEU A 35 24.13 4.36 -4.21
C LEU A 35 23.86 3.46 -2.99
N LEU A 36 23.43 4.05 -1.88
CA LEU A 36 23.04 3.28 -0.68
C LEU A 36 21.83 2.38 -0.95
N MET A 37 20.84 2.89 -1.67
CA MET A 37 19.68 2.07 -2.08
C MET A 37 20.08 1.01 -3.12
N SER A 38 20.99 1.30 -4.06
CA SER A 38 21.50 0.34 -5.06
C SER A 38 22.09 -0.93 -4.46
N ALA A 39 22.72 -0.85 -3.29
CA ALA A 39 23.20 -2.01 -2.54
C ALA A 39 22.04 -2.84 -1.97
N ALA A 40 21.00 -2.19 -1.44
CA ALA A 40 19.78 -2.86 -0.98
C ALA A 40 19.00 -3.53 -2.12
N TYR A 41 19.09 -3.03 -3.37
CA TYR A 41 18.50 -3.70 -4.55
C TYR A 41 19.04 -5.10 -4.86
N SER A 42 20.17 -5.48 -4.27
CA SER A 42 20.71 -6.84 -4.38
C SER A 42 19.95 -7.86 -3.51
N LEU A 43 19.03 -7.40 -2.65
CA LEU A 43 18.21 -8.20 -1.75
C LEU A 43 16.74 -8.15 -2.21
N ASN A 44 16.31 -9.21 -2.89
CA ASN A 44 14.92 -9.62 -3.16
C ASN A 44 13.89 -8.53 -3.63
N LEU A 45 13.43 -8.63 -4.88
CA LEU A 45 12.55 -7.65 -5.56
C LEU A 45 11.17 -7.40 -4.91
N TRP A 46 10.71 -8.25 -4.00
CA TRP A 46 9.49 -8.05 -3.22
C TRP A 46 9.72 -7.11 -2.03
N ASP A 47 10.89 -7.21 -1.39
CA ASP A 47 11.24 -6.48 -0.18
C ASP A 47 11.63 -5.01 -0.45
N LEU A 48 11.54 -4.57 -1.71
CA LEU A 48 11.85 -3.21 -2.15
C LEU A 48 10.65 -2.51 -2.79
N GLN A 49 9.46 -3.06 -2.55
CA GLN A 49 8.21 -2.47 -2.98
C GLN A 49 7.63 -1.60 -1.88
N HIS A 50 7.13 -0.45 -2.31
CA HIS A 50 6.32 0.44 -1.49
C HIS A 50 4.86 0.13 -1.76
N PHE A 51 4.14 -0.25 -0.72
CA PHE A 51 2.74 -0.64 -0.81
C PHE A 51 1.84 0.52 -0.37
N MET A 52 0.73 0.68 -1.07
CA MET A 52 -0.28 1.69 -0.79
C MET A 52 -1.67 1.07 -0.94
N VAL A 53 -2.66 1.66 -0.28
CA VAL A 53 -4.07 1.30 -0.45
C VAL A 53 -4.75 2.31 -1.35
N LEU A 54 -5.53 1.82 -2.30
CA LEU A 54 -6.29 2.64 -3.21
C LEU A 54 -7.78 2.33 -3.05
N ILE A 55 -8.59 3.37 -2.89
CA ILE A 55 -10.05 3.27 -2.82
C ILE A 55 -10.64 3.94 -4.06
N LYS A 56 -11.50 3.22 -4.78
CA LYS A 56 -12.26 3.73 -5.91
C LYS A 56 -13.74 3.81 -5.53
N PRO A 57 -14.28 5.02 -5.28
CA PRO A 57 -15.67 5.20 -4.90
C PRO A 57 -16.63 4.80 -6.02
N SER A 58 -17.83 4.34 -5.63
CA SER A 58 -18.89 3.88 -6.51
C SER A 58 -19.82 4.97 -7.07
N SER A 59 -19.80 6.16 -6.46
CA SER A 59 -20.72 7.28 -6.75
C SER A 59 -20.24 8.17 -7.91
N PRO A 60 -21.13 8.82 -8.69
CA PRO A 60 -20.76 9.45 -9.95
C PRO A 60 -20.16 10.84 -9.70
N LEU A 61 -18.91 10.90 -9.24
CA LEU A 61 -18.12 12.12 -9.42
C LEU A 61 -17.83 12.30 -10.92
N PRO A 62 -17.82 13.54 -11.45
CA PRO A 62 -17.63 13.81 -12.89
C PRO A 62 -16.25 13.39 -13.45
N SER A 63 -15.41 12.77 -12.63
CA SER A 63 -14.22 12.04 -13.06
C SER A 63 -14.01 10.90 -12.07
N SER A 64 -13.89 9.66 -12.55
CA SER A 64 -13.64 8.44 -11.77
C SER A 64 -12.30 8.49 -11.01
N GLN A 65 -12.23 9.31 -9.97
CA GLN A 65 -11.03 9.54 -9.20
C GLN A 65 -10.92 8.51 -8.09
N ALA A 66 -9.81 7.77 -8.09
CA ALA A 66 -9.42 6.96 -6.96
C ALA A 66 -8.70 7.81 -5.90
N VAL A 67 -8.76 7.41 -4.64
CA VAL A 67 -7.99 8.01 -3.55
C VAL A 67 -6.95 7.00 -3.09
N VAL A 68 -5.68 7.40 -3.11
CA VAL A 68 -4.57 6.59 -2.60
C VAL A 68 -4.20 7.04 -1.19
N PHE A 69 -3.91 6.06 -0.35
CA PHE A 69 -3.46 6.21 1.03
C PHE A 69 -2.06 5.63 1.13
N ASP A 70 -1.12 6.45 1.58
CA ASP A 70 0.31 6.19 1.48
C ASP A 70 1.01 6.56 2.79
N PHE A 71 1.59 5.58 3.49
CA PHE A 71 2.38 5.81 4.70
C PHE A 71 3.87 5.75 4.37
N GLN A 72 4.57 6.86 4.60
CA GLN A 72 5.98 7.03 4.25
C GLN A 72 6.70 7.97 5.24
N PRO A 73 8.04 8.05 5.22
CA PRO A 73 8.76 9.05 6.02
C PRO A 73 8.26 10.46 5.69
N GLN A 74 8.24 11.34 6.69
CA GLN A 74 7.80 12.73 6.51
C GLN A 74 8.70 13.49 5.52
N ASP A 75 9.99 13.21 5.55
CA ASP A 75 11.00 13.80 4.65
C ASP A 75 11.87 12.69 4.04
N PRO A 76 11.36 11.99 3.00
CA PRO A 76 12.05 10.84 2.42
C PRO A 76 13.30 11.23 1.61
N GLU A 77 13.50 12.52 1.31
CA GLU A 77 14.65 13.00 0.56
C GLU A 77 15.84 13.37 1.47
N ASN A 78 15.60 13.46 2.77
CA ASN A 78 16.61 13.81 3.75
C ASN A 78 17.54 12.63 4.06
N ILE A 79 18.84 12.84 3.81
CA ILE A 79 19.86 11.82 4.01
C ILE A 79 19.97 11.34 5.46
N TYR A 80 19.71 12.20 6.45
CA TYR A 80 19.74 11.81 7.86
C TYR A 80 18.56 10.89 8.17
N VAL A 81 17.37 11.17 7.63
CA VAL A 81 16.22 10.27 7.74
C VAL A 81 16.53 8.91 7.10
N ALA A 82 17.19 8.89 5.94
CA ALA A 82 17.61 7.65 5.31
C ALA A 82 18.61 6.85 6.15
N LEU A 83 19.60 7.51 6.77
CA LEU A 83 20.56 6.86 7.67
C LEU A 83 19.87 6.30 8.92
N ASP A 84 18.92 7.02 9.48
CA ASP A 84 18.15 6.60 10.65
C ASP A 84 17.32 5.35 10.33
N VAL A 85 16.64 5.35 9.19
CA VAL A 85 15.89 4.21 8.66
C VAL A 85 16.79 3.00 8.46
N ILE A 86 17.95 3.15 7.79
CA ILE A 86 18.90 2.05 7.56
C ILE A 86 19.47 1.51 8.87
N SER A 87 19.62 2.39 9.88
CA SER A 87 20.06 2.00 11.23
C SER A 87 18.95 1.34 12.06
N GLY A 88 17.75 1.15 11.50
CA GLY A 88 16.60 0.55 12.17
C GLY A 88 15.98 1.43 13.25
N ARG A 89 16.28 2.74 13.25
CA ARG A 89 15.69 3.73 14.16
C ARG A 89 14.30 4.12 13.66
N ALA A 90 13.45 4.50 14.61
CA ALA A 90 12.18 5.12 14.29
C ALA A 90 12.41 6.53 13.72
N VAL A 91 11.64 6.91 12.70
CA VAL A 91 11.65 8.25 12.11
C VAL A 91 10.23 8.80 12.02
N PRO A 92 10.05 10.13 12.01
CA PRO A 92 8.74 10.71 11.76
C PRO A 92 8.17 10.25 10.41
N GLY A 93 7.02 9.59 10.47
CA GLY A 93 6.23 9.19 9.31
C GLY A 93 5.03 10.11 9.08
N VAL A 94 4.41 9.97 7.91
CA VAL A 94 3.21 10.70 7.52
C VAL A 94 2.31 9.82 6.66
N ILE A 95 1.00 9.91 6.88
CA ILE A 95 0.00 9.33 5.99
C ILE A 95 -0.43 10.39 4.98
N LEU A 96 -0.15 10.16 3.72
CA LEU A 96 -0.58 11.00 2.62
C LEU A 96 -1.84 10.44 1.95
N MET A 97 -2.73 11.35 1.60
CA MET A 97 -3.90 11.07 0.78
C MET A 97 -3.78 11.82 -0.54
N ARG A 98 -3.85 11.11 -1.67
CA ARG A 98 -3.77 11.73 -3.01
C ARG A 98 -4.88 11.22 -3.92
N LYS A 99 -5.47 12.13 -4.71
CA LYS A 99 -6.45 11.77 -5.74
C LYS A 99 -5.73 11.36 -7.03
N LEU A 100 -6.13 10.25 -7.61
CA LEU A 100 -5.64 9.71 -8.87
C LEU A 100 -6.77 9.73 -9.90
N LYS A 101 -6.45 10.16 -11.13
CA LYS A 101 -7.43 10.17 -12.23
C LYS A 101 -7.79 8.76 -12.72
N ASN A 102 -6.84 7.82 -12.62
CA ASN A 102 -6.99 6.44 -13.11
C ASN A 102 -6.32 5.47 -12.14
N LEU A 103 -6.77 4.21 -12.17
CA LEU A 103 -6.10 3.12 -11.46
C LEU A 103 -4.74 2.83 -12.11
N PRO A 104 -3.70 2.52 -11.33
CA PRO A 104 -2.45 1.99 -11.86
C PRO A 104 -2.70 0.70 -12.66
N THR A 105 -2.06 0.58 -13.82
CA THR A 105 -2.23 -0.56 -14.74
C THR A 105 -1.33 -1.74 -14.42
N ARG A 106 -0.35 -1.56 -13.53
CA ARG A 106 0.62 -2.58 -13.11
C ARG A 106 0.69 -2.64 -11.60
N LYS A 107 0.95 -3.84 -11.06
CA LYS A 107 1.08 -4.09 -9.61
C LYS A 107 -0.07 -3.46 -8.81
N CYS A 108 -1.28 -3.70 -9.30
CA CYS A 108 -2.53 -3.20 -8.73
C CYS A 108 -3.45 -4.40 -8.62
N TRP A 109 -3.84 -4.74 -7.40
CA TRP A 109 -4.63 -5.93 -7.10
C TRP A 109 -5.91 -5.52 -6.41
N TYR A 110 -7.05 -5.98 -6.94
CA TYR A 110 -8.33 -5.85 -6.24
C TYR A 110 -8.30 -6.74 -5.01
N VAL A 111 -8.72 -6.18 -3.88
CA VAL A 111 -8.74 -6.90 -2.60
C VAL A 111 -10.16 -7.10 -2.15
N GLY A 112 -11.01 -6.08 -2.22
CA GLY A 112 -12.39 -6.21 -1.76
C GLY A 112 -13.24 -5.00 -2.09
N SER A 113 -14.48 -5.05 -1.64
CA SER A 113 -15.40 -3.93 -1.71
C SER A 113 -16.24 -3.86 -0.45
N LEU A 114 -16.59 -2.64 -0.07
CA LEU A 114 -17.45 -2.36 1.05
C LEU A 114 -18.61 -1.46 0.60
N PRO A 115 -19.69 -1.31 1.41
CA PRO A 115 -20.67 -0.26 1.18
C PRO A 115 -20.02 1.12 1.01
N VAL A 116 -20.82 2.11 0.59
CA VAL A 116 -20.37 3.50 0.43
C VAL A 116 -19.61 4.03 1.67
N ASP A 117 -18.77 5.05 1.47
CA ASP A 117 -18.01 5.78 2.49
C ASP A 117 -16.65 5.15 2.90
N ALA A 118 -16.07 4.33 2.02
CA ALA A 118 -14.78 3.70 2.28
C ALA A 118 -13.63 4.70 2.55
N VAL A 119 -13.69 5.85 1.89
CA VAL A 119 -12.70 6.94 2.08
C VAL A 119 -12.81 7.53 3.49
N ASP A 120 -14.02 7.72 4.02
CA ASP A 120 -14.22 8.29 5.36
C ASP A 120 -13.85 7.30 6.45
N ILE A 121 -14.14 6.00 6.24
CA ILE A 121 -13.71 4.92 7.11
C ILE A 121 -12.18 4.86 7.17
N ALA A 122 -11.49 4.96 6.02
CA ALA A 122 -10.04 5.04 5.95
C ALA A 122 -9.48 6.30 6.63
N CYS A 123 -10.12 7.47 6.46
CA CYS A 123 -9.75 8.68 7.20
C CYS A 123 -9.85 8.49 8.72
N ASN A 124 -10.87 7.75 9.19
CA ASN A 124 -11.03 7.48 10.60
C ASN A 124 -9.92 6.56 11.15
N PHE A 125 -9.56 5.52 10.40
CA PHE A 125 -8.42 4.66 10.72
C PHE A 125 -7.11 5.47 10.89
N ASN A 126 -6.86 6.42 9.98
CA ASN A 126 -5.65 7.24 10.01
C ASN A 126 -5.51 8.09 11.28
N LYS A 127 -6.62 8.46 11.93
CA LYS A 127 -6.57 9.28 13.17
C LYS A 127 -5.94 8.54 14.35
N SER A 128 -5.98 7.21 14.34
CA SER A 128 -5.43 6.36 15.40
C SER A 128 -4.11 5.70 15.03
N TRP A 129 -3.62 5.88 13.80
CA TRP A 129 -2.39 5.24 13.35
C TRP A 129 -1.17 5.95 13.96
N GLU A 130 -0.30 5.18 14.63
CA GLU A 130 0.97 5.68 15.14
C GLU A 130 1.88 6.09 13.98
N THR A 131 2.47 7.28 14.03
CA THR A 131 3.25 7.81 12.89
C THR A 131 4.75 7.63 13.04
N ASP A 132 5.24 7.03 14.12
CA ASP A 132 6.65 6.69 14.29
C ASP A 132 6.99 5.51 13.37
N LEU A 133 7.48 5.82 12.18
CA LEU A 133 7.74 4.84 11.14
C LEU A 133 9.01 4.06 11.46
N ARG A 134 8.92 2.74 11.40
CA ARG A 134 10.06 1.84 11.57
C ARG A 134 10.05 0.74 10.52
N VAL A 135 11.03 0.74 9.63
CA VAL A 135 11.11 -0.24 8.54
C VAL A 135 11.20 -1.66 9.08
N GLY A 136 10.35 -2.54 8.55
CA GLY A 136 10.21 -3.94 8.92
C GLY A 136 9.41 -4.21 10.19
N GLN A 137 8.85 -3.19 10.83
CA GLN A 137 8.06 -3.35 12.07
C GLN A 137 6.78 -2.50 12.10
N HIS A 138 6.84 -1.28 11.58
CA HIS A 138 5.72 -0.35 11.49
C HIS A 138 5.94 0.56 10.28
N ASP A 139 5.78 -0.01 9.09
CA ASP A 139 6.02 0.68 7.82
C ASP A 139 4.81 0.62 6.87
N CYS A 140 5.03 0.99 5.60
CA CYS A 140 4.00 0.98 4.56
C CYS A 140 3.26 -0.36 4.43
N ARG A 141 3.92 -1.49 4.75
CA ARG A 141 3.37 -2.85 4.69
C ARG A 141 2.38 -3.08 5.81
N ASP A 142 2.77 -2.74 7.03
CA ASP A 142 1.94 -2.85 8.23
C ASP A 142 0.72 -1.94 8.08
N TYR A 143 0.93 -0.71 7.62
CA TYR A 143 -0.16 0.21 7.31
C TYR A 143 -1.11 -0.35 6.25
N THR A 144 -0.57 -0.92 5.16
CA THR A 144 -1.38 -1.50 4.08
C THR A 144 -2.20 -2.69 4.58
N ASN A 145 -1.57 -3.62 5.32
CA ASN A 145 -2.27 -4.76 5.92
C ASN A 145 -3.35 -4.28 6.90
N GLY A 146 -3.03 -3.37 7.81
CA GLY A 146 -3.96 -2.86 8.82
C GLY A 146 -5.14 -2.12 8.21
N LEU A 147 -4.91 -1.25 7.22
CA LEU A 147 -6.00 -0.53 6.56
C LEU A 147 -6.89 -1.47 5.73
N VAL A 148 -6.30 -2.46 5.05
CA VAL A 148 -7.07 -3.46 4.30
C VAL A 148 -7.91 -4.33 5.25
N GLU A 149 -7.33 -4.77 6.36
CA GLU A 149 -8.05 -5.52 7.38
C GLU A 149 -9.21 -4.69 7.94
N TYR A 150 -8.96 -3.41 8.25
CA TYR A 150 -9.98 -2.50 8.77
C TYR A 150 -11.13 -2.26 7.78
N LEU A 151 -10.83 -2.17 6.48
CA LEU A 151 -11.83 -1.91 5.43
C LEU A 151 -12.59 -3.15 4.97
N THR A 152 -11.93 -4.31 4.93
CA THR A 152 -12.42 -5.51 4.23
C THR A 152 -12.46 -6.76 5.09
N GLY A 153 -11.85 -6.75 6.27
CA GLY A 153 -11.66 -7.91 7.13
C GLY A 153 -10.58 -8.90 6.65
N GLN A 154 -9.91 -8.63 5.54
CA GLN A 154 -8.84 -9.49 5.02
C GLN A 154 -7.54 -9.25 5.77
N LYS A 155 -7.01 -10.32 6.37
CA LYS A 155 -5.73 -10.31 7.07
C LYS A 155 -4.60 -10.72 6.13
N ASP A 156 -3.39 -10.27 6.44
CA ASP A 156 -2.15 -10.68 5.77
C ASP A 156 -2.23 -10.58 4.23
N VAL A 157 -2.88 -9.52 3.73
CA VAL A 157 -3.15 -9.35 2.30
C VAL A 157 -1.86 -9.36 1.49
N LEU A 158 -0.77 -8.77 2.00
CA LEU A 158 0.50 -8.74 1.30
C LEU A 158 1.14 -10.13 1.18
N GLU A 159 0.98 -11.00 2.18
CA GLU A 159 1.45 -12.40 2.09
C GLU A 159 0.61 -13.21 1.09
N CYS A 160 -0.71 -12.97 1.09
CA CYS A 160 -1.63 -13.58 0.12
C CYS A 160 -1.26 -13.18 -1.32
N LEU A 161 -0.97 -11.89 -1.55
CA LEU A 161 -0.56 -11.36 -2.85
C LEU A 161 0.82 -11.90 -3.28
N ARG A 162 1.77 -12.02 -2.34
CA ARG A 162 3.09 -12.60 -2.59
C ARG A 162 2.98 -14.07 -3.03
N SER A 163 2.16 -14.84 -2.33
CA SER A 163 1.93 -16.26 -2.63
C SER A 163 1.25 -16.46 -3.98
N SER A 164 0.29 -15.59 -4.31
CA SER A 164 -0.45 -15.64 -5.58
C SER A 164 0.40 -15.23 -6.79
N THR A 165 1.40 -14.37 -6.60
CA THR A 165 2.33 -13.93 -7.66
C THR A 165 3.50 -14.89 -7.86
N GLY A 166 3.87 -15.68 -6.84
CA GLY A 166 4.93 -16.69 -6.92
C GLY A 166 4.57 -17.97 -7.69
N GLY A 167 3.29 -18.17 -8.06
CA GLY A 167 2.82 -19.32 -8.84
C GLY A 167 2.85 -19.14 -10.37
N LEU A 168 3.40 -18.02 -10.87
CA LEU A 168 3.50 -17.69 -12.30
C LEU A 168 4.96 -17.64 -12.80
N GLY A 169 5.87 -18.30 -12.08
CA GLY A 169 7.27 -18.50 -12.49
C GLY A 169 7.44 -19.68 -13.43
#